data_AF-A0A8S0XVL3-F1
#
_entry.id   AF-A0A8S0XVL3-F1
#
_cell.length_a   1.000
_cell.length_b   1.000
_cell.length_c   1.000
_cell.angle_alpha   90.00
_cell.angle_beta   90.00
_cell.angle_gamma   90.00
#
_symmetry.space_group_name_H-M   'P 1'
#
loop_
_entity.id
_entity.type
_entity.pdbx_description
1 polymer ?
#
loop_
_entity_poly.entity_id
_entity_poly.type
_entity_poly.pdbx_seq_one_letter_code
_entity_poly.pdbx_strand_id
1 'polypeptide(L)'
;MKNSNPLQNREILSRLKVAKGHVAAVMNMIEEDKSCEEILLQLDAIRASMLKISVFVAQHYAETCLLDALDNGDKRRENLNKSIETLMRVNQYCCQPNLSFSEASATLQASK
;
A
#
# COMPACT_ATOMS: atom_id res chain seq x y z
N MET A 1 3.48 -15.45 -2.80
CA MET A 1 2.00 -15.37 -2.84
C MET A 1 1.47 -16.57 -3.63
N LYS A 2 0.21 -16.96 -3.44
CA LYS A 2 -0.40 -18.07 -4.22
C LYS A 2 -0.49 -17.65 -5.69
N ASN A 3 -0.30 -18.59 -6.62
CA ASN A 3 -0.36 -18.38 -8.07
C ASN A 3 0.68 -17.38 -8.64
N SER A 4 1.74 -17.05 -7.90
CA SER A 4 2.79 -16.12 -8.32
C SER A 4 4.10 -16.81 -8.71
N ASN A 5 4.84 -16.24 -9.67
CA ASN A 5 6.18 -16.69 -10.02
C ASN A 5 7.16 -16.46 -8.84
N PRO A 6 8.04 -17.44 -8.50
CA PRO A 6 9.08 -17.27 -7.48
C PRO A 6 9.95 -16.01 -7.62
N LEU A 7 10.22 -15.55 -8.84
CA LEU A 7 10.99 -14.32 -9.10
C LEU A 7 10.24 -13.07 -8.63
N GLN A 8 8.93 -13.00 -8.85
CA GLN A 8 8.09 -11.88 -8.42
C GLN A 8 8.03 -11.80 -6.88
N ASN A 9 7.91 -12.96 -6.22
CA ASN A 9 7.94 -13.01 -4.75
C ASN A 9 9.27 -12.47 -4.19
N ARG A 10 10.40 -12.81 -4.82
CA ARG A 10 11.72 -12.29 -4.43
C ARG A 10 11.81 -10.77 -4.61
N GLU A 11 11.28 -10.25 -5.71
CA GLU A 11 11.26 -8.81 -5.99
C GLU A 11 10.43 -8.04 -4.96
N ILE A 12 9.21 -8.51 -4.63
CA ILE A 12 8.37 -7.93 -3.58
C ILE A 12 9.12 -7.92 -2.24
N LEU A 13 9.72 -9.05 -1.88
CA LEU A 13 10.50 -9.16 -0.64
C LEU A 13 11.70 -8.21 -0.62
N SER A 14 12.38 -8.03 -1.75
CA SER A 14 13.50 -7.08 -1.88
C SER A 14 13.04 -5.66 -1.57
N ARG A 15 11.93 -5.22 -2.17
CA ARG A 15 11.37 -3.88 -1.96
C ARG A 15 10.87 -3.69 -0.53
N LEU A 16 10.23 -4.70 0.05
CA LEU A 16 9.79 -4.67 1.46
C LEU A 16 10.97 -4.58 2.42
N LYS A 17 12.12 -5.22 2.13
CA LYS A 17 13.34 -5.07 2.93
C LYS A 17 13.86 -3.64 2.91
N VAL A 18 13.80 -2.97 1.75
CA VAL A 18 14.17 -1.55 1.63
C VAL A 18 13.23 -0.69 2.48
N ALA A 19 11.91 -0.87 2.34
CA ALA A 19 10.92 -0.15 3.14
C ALA A 19 11.12 -0.36 4.66
N LYS A 20 11.43 -1.60 5.08
CA LYS A 20 11.79 -1.93 6.46
C LYS A 20 13.03 -1.15 6.92
N GLY A 21 14.03 -0.99 6.06
CA GLY A 21 15.22 -0.19 6.35
C GLY A 21 14.87 1.27 6.63
N HIS A 22 13.97 1.87 5.85
CA HIS A 22 13.51 3.23 6.10
C HIS A 22 12.77 3.37 7.43
N VAL A 23 11.90 2.40 7.78
CA VAL A 23 11.20 2.40 9.09
C VAL A 23 12.20 2.32 10.24
N ALA A 24 13.18 1.42 10.16
CA ALA A 24 14.23 1.32 11.17
C ALA A 24 15.04 2.62 11.29
N ALA A 25 15.34 3.28 10.17
CA ALA A 25 16.02 4.57 10.18
C ALA A 25 15.20 5.64 10.92
N VAL A 26 13.89 5.72 10.70
CA VAL A 26 13.02 6.66 11.45
C VAL A 26 13.07 6.42 12.94
N MET A 27 13.05 5.15 13.38
CA MET A 27 13.15 4.82 14.80
C MET A 27 14.47 5.34 15.40
N ASN A 28 15.59 5.10 14.73
CA ASN A 28 16.89 5.61 15.16
C ASN A 28 16.93 7.15 15.16
N MET A 29 16.33 7.80 14.15
CA MET A 29 16.26 9.27 14.09
C MET A 29 15.51 9.86 15.30
N ILE A 30 14.49 9.17 15.81
CA ILE A 30 13.79 9.58 17.03
C ILE A 30 14.67 9.40 18.27
N GLU A 31 15.38 8.27 18.37
CA GLU A 31 16.32 8.02 19.47
C GLU A 31 17.51 8.99 19.48
N GLU A 32 17.93 9.44 18.30
CA GLU A 32 18.99 10.44 18.09
C GLU A 32 18.53 11.90 18.19
N ASP A 33 17.25 12.14 18.54
CA ASP A 33 16.63 13.47 18.66
C ASP A 33 16.81 14.35 17.40
N LYS A 34 16.64 13.73 16.22
CA LYS A 34 16.66 14.42 14.92
C LYS A 34 15.47 15.37 14.76
N SER A 35 15.61 16.34 13.86
CA SER A 35 14.56 17.33 13.63
C SER A 35 13.28 16.69 13.08
N CYS A 36 12.13 17.26 13.48
CA CYS A 36 10.83 16.84 12.96
C CYS A 36 10.76 16.92 11.43
N GLU A 37 11.43 17.90 10.82
CA GLU A 37 11.50 18.06 9.37
C GLU A 37 12.18 16.87 8.69
N GLU A 38 13.35 16.45 9.20
CA GLU A 38 14.05 15.27 8.68
C GLU A 38 13.23 13.99 8.84
N ILE A 39 12.57 13.82 9.98
CA ILE A 39 11.68 12.68 10.24
C ILE A 39 10.50 12.67 9.24
N LEU A 40 9.88 13.83 8.99
CA LEU A 40 8.79 13.95 8.01
C LEU A 40 9.23 13.60 6.59
N LEU A 41 10.42 14.04 6.17
CA LEU A 41 10.98 13.70 4.87
C LEU A 41 11.18 12.17 4.73
N GLN A 42 11.67 11.52 5.78
CA GLN A 42 11.86 10.07 5.77
C GLN A 42 10.54 9.30 5.81
N LEU A 43 9.51 9.81 6.49
CA LEU A 43 8.16 9.24 6.46
C LEU A 43 7.53 9.34 5.06
N ASP A 44 7.73 10.45 4.33
CA ASP A 44 7.27 10.54 2.94
C ASP A 44 8.01 9.56 2.02
N ALA A 45 9.31 9.33 2.24
CA ALA A 45 10.06 8.31 1.53
C ALA A 45 9.50 6.89 1.78
N ILE A 46 9.11 6.59 3.03
CA ILE A 46 8.42 5.33 3.37
C ILE A 46 7.09 5.24 2.61
N ARG A 47 6.29 6.31 2.64
CA ARG A 47 5.01 6.37 1.93
C ARG A 47 5.16 6.09 0.44
N ALA A 48 6.12 6.75 -0.21
CA ALA A 48 6.41 6.57 -1.63
C ALA A 48 6.90 5.14 -1.95
N SER A 49 7.74 4.57 -1.08
CA SER A 49 8.21 3.19 -1.21
C SER A 49 7.05 2.18 -1.09
N MET A 50 6.20 2.35 -0.08
CA MET A 50 5.03 1.51 0.14
C MET A 50 4.03 1.60 -1.01
N LEU A 51 3.78 2.80 -1.56
CA LEU A 51 2.91 2.96 -2.72
C LEU A 51 3.45 2.18 -3.93
N LYS A 52 4.75 2.26 -4.22
CA LYS A 52 5.38 1.50 -5.31
C LYS A 52 5.24 -0.01 -5.12
N ILE A 53 5.38 -0.50 -3.89
CA ILE A 53 5.19 -1.91 -3.55
C ILE A 53 3.73 -2.31 -3.76
N SER A 54 2.78 -1.52 -3.26
CA SER A 54 1.35 -1.78 -3.41
C SER A 54 0.91 -1.83 -4.87
N VAL A 55 1.38 -0.90 -5.70
CA VAL A 55 1.12 -0.91 -7.15
C VAL A 55 1.70 -2.16 -7.82
N PHE A 56 2.92 -2.56 -7.47
CA PHE A 56 3.55 -3.76 -8.02
C PHE A 56 2.77 -5.04 -7.65
N VAL A 57 2.34 -5.16 -6.38
CA VAL A 57 1.51 -6.27 -5.93
C VAL A 57 0.13 -6.25 -6.59
N ALA A 58 -0.46 -5.07 -6.77
CA ALA A 58 -1.76 -4.88 -7.43
C ALA A 58 -1.73 -5.30 -8.90
N GLN A 59 -0.68 -4.94 -9.64
CA GLN A 59 -0.48 -5.40 -11.01
C GLN A 59 -0.49 -6.93 -11.07
N HIS A 60 0.25 -7.57 -10.18
CA HIS A 60 0.28 -9.03 -10.14
C HIS A 60 -1.07 -9.64 -9.77
N TYR A 61 -1.79 -9.05 -8.81
CA TYR A 61 -3.14 -9.45 -8.47
C TYR A 61 -4.10 -9.34 -9.66
N ALA A 62 -3.98 -8.27 -10.47
CA ALA A 62 -4.78 -8.11 -11.68
C ALA A 62 -4.45 -9.16 -12.75
N GLU A 63 -3.16 -9.50 -12.92
CA GLU A 63 -2.72 -10.50 -13.90
C GLU A 63 -3.16 -11.93 -13.54
N THR A 64 -3.28 -12.26 -12.25
CA THR A 64 -3.52 -13.64 -11.79
C THR A 64 -4.92 -13.84 -11.24
N CYS A 65 -5.34 -13.04 -10.27
CA CYS A 65 -6.60 -13.22 -9.58
C CYS A 65 -7.81 -12.71 -10.36
N LEU A 66 -7.63 -11.71 -11.23
CA LEU A 66 -8.73 -11.22 -12.07
C LEU A 66 -9.11 -12.24 -13.16
N LEU A 67 -8.13 -12.96 -13.70
CA LEU A 67 -8.38 -14.05 -14.66
C LEU A 67 -9.10 -15.22 -13.98
N ASP A 68 -8.67 -15.61 -12.79
CA ASP A 68 -9.35 -16.64 -11.99
C ASP A 68 -10.81 -16.26 -11.66
N ALA A 69 -11.09 -14.97 -11.45
CA ALA A 69 -12.45 -14.49 -11.18
C ALA A 69 -13.39 -14.65 -12.39
N LEU A 70 -12.86 -14.69 -13.61
CA LEU A 70 -13.64 -14.81 -14.85
C LEU A 70 -14.12 -16.24 -15.13
N ASP A 71 -13.42 -17.26 -14.63
CA ASP A 71 -13.78 -18.66 -14.84
C ASP A 71 -14.94 -19.17 -13.95
N ASN A 72 -15.43 -18.34 -13.02
CA ASN A 72 -16.40 -18.74 -11.98
C ASN A 72 -17.88 -18.62 -12.40
N GLY A 73 -18.26 -19.10 -13.58
CA GLY A 73 -19.66 -19.30 -14.03
C GLY A 73 -20.66 -18.26 -13.51
N ASP A 74 -21.61 -18.69 -12.68
CA ASP A 74 -22.70 -17.87 -12.13
C ASP A 74 -22.25 -16.77 -11.16
N LYS A 75 -21.09 -16.95 -10.49
CA LYS A 75 -20.53 -15.97 -9.55
C LYS A 75 -19.49 -15.04 -10.17
N ARG A 76 -19.26 -15.15 -11.48
CA ARG A 76 -18.28 -14.33 -12.23
C ARG A 76 -18.40 -12.85 -11.90
N ARG A 77 -19.61 -12.30 -11.97
CA ARG A 77 -19.85 -10.85 -11.76
C ARG A 77 -19.55 -10.41 -10.33
N GLU A 78 -19.95 -11.21 -9.34
CA GLU A 78 -19.70 -10.92 -7.93
C GLU A 78 -18.21 -10.98 -7.60
N ASN A 79 -17.53 -12.04 -8.05
CA ASN A 79 -16.10 -12.22 -7.84
C ASN A 79 -15.29 -11.11 -8.52
N LEU A 80 -15.65 -10.74 -9.75
CA LEU A 80 -15.01 -9.64 -10.47
C LEU A 80 -15.18 -8.31 -9.73
N ASN A 81 -16.40 -7.98 -9.27
CA ASN A 81 -16.65 -6.75 -8.52
C ASN A 81 -15.80 -6.70 -7.24
N LYS A 82 -15.70 -7.82 -6.51
CA LYS A 82 -14.86 -7.92 -5.31
C LYS A 82 -13.38 -7.73 -5.61
N SER A 83 -12.89 -8.28 -6.72
CA SER A 83 -11.50 -8.09 -7.16
C SER A 83 -11.21 -6.65 -7.55
N ILE A 84 -12.13 -6.01 -8.28
CA ILE A 84 -12.02 -4.58 -8.63
C ILE A 84 -12.02 -3.71 -7.36
N GLU A 85 -12.92 -3.98 -6.41
CA GLU A 85 -12.96 -3.25 -5.13
C GLU A 85 -11.64 -3.39 -4.38
N THR A 86 -11.06 -4.60 -4.35
CA THR A 86 -9.76 -4.85 -3.71
C THR A 86 -8.64 -4.05 -4.38
N LEU A 87 -8.61 -3.99 -5.72
CA LEU A 87 -7.63 -3.20 -6.48
C LEU A 87 -7.76 -1.71 -6.23
N MET A 88 -8.98 -1.19 -6.12
CA MET A 88 -9.22 0.24 -5.88
C MET A 88 -8.64 0.73 -4.54
N ARG A 89 -8.47 -0.16 -3.55
CA ARG A 89 -7.90 0.19 -2.23
C ARG A 89 -6.42 0.57 -2.29
N VAL A 90 -5.70 0.17 -3.33
CA VAL A 90 -4.25 0.42 -3.50
C VAL A 90 -3.92 1.92 -3.48
N ASN A 91 -4.86 2.75 -3.94
CA ASN A 91 -4.71 4.20 -4.02
C ASN A 91 -5.60 4.97 -3.02
N GLN A 92 -6.23 4.30 -2.04
CA GLN A 92 -7.23 4.94 -1.16
C GLN A 92 -6.65 6.04 -0.25
N TYR A 93 -5.33 6.17 -0.18
CA TYR A 93 -4.64 7.24 0.53
C TYR A 93 -4.08 8.35 -0.37
N CYS A 94 -4.45 8.39 -1.65
CA CYS A 94 -4.09 9.50 -2.54
C CYS A 94 -5.35 10.22 -3.04
N CYS A 95 -5.38 11.53 -2.80
CA CYS A 95 -6.44 12.51 -3.10
C CYS A 95 -7.62 12.60 -2.11
N GLN A 96 -7.36 13.22 -0.95
CA GLN A 96 -8.21 14.36 -0.57
C GLN A 96 -7.49 15.63 -1.08
N PRO A 97 -7.94 16.26 -2.19
CA PRO A 97 -7.25 17.41 -2.77
C PRO A 97 -7.29 18.68 -1.90
N ASN A 98 -8.07 18.68 -0.82
CA ASN A 98 -8.19 19.76 0.16
C ASN A 98 -8.52 19.16 1.54
N LEU A 99 -7.63 18.37 2.13
CA LEU A 99 -7.74 18.09 3.57
C LEU A 99 -6.76 19.03 4.26
N SER A 100 -7.28 20.17 4.68
CA SER A 100 -6.59 20.99 5.67
C SER A 100 -6.28 20.13 6.90
N PHE A 101 -5.18 20.41 7.59
CA PHE A 101 -4.74 19.66 8.76
C PHE A 101 -5.87 19.48 9.83
N SER A 102 -6.88 20.36 9.85
CA SER A 102 -8.06 20.24 10.71
C SER A 102 -9.03 19.10 10.32
N GLU A 103 -9.16 18.77 9.04
CA GLU A 103 -10.13 17.77 8.59
C GLU A 103 -9.60 16.33 8.76
N ALA A 104 -8.26 16.15 8.80
CA ALA A 104 -7.63 14.87 9.16
C ALA A 104 -7.90 14.43 10.61
N SER A 105 -8.05 15.40 11.52
CA SER A 105 -8.33 15.15 12.94
C SER A 105 -9.77 14.63 13.16
N ALA A 106 -10.73 15.10 12.36
CA ALA A 106 -12.13 14.69 12.44
C ALA A 106 -12.34 13.20 12.07
N THR A 107 -11.58 12.68 11.11
CA THR A 107 -11.67 11.28 10.67
C THR A 107 -11.14 10.30 11.73
N LEU A 108 -10.26 10.75 12.65
CA LEU A 108 -9.78 9.93 13.77
C LEU A 108 -10.79 9.81 14.91
N GLN A 109 -11.78 10.72 14.99
CA GLN A 109 -12.80 10.72 16.04
C GLN A 109 -14.05 9.91 15.67
N ALA A 110 -14.22 9.53 14.40
CA ALA A 110 -15.37 8.73 13.94
C ALA A 110 -15.21 7.21 14.10
N SER A 111 -14.13 6.76 14.74
CA SER A 111 -13.86 5.34 15.08
C SER A 111 -13.98 5.05 16.58
N LYS A 112 -14.68 5.89 17.33
CA LYS A 112 -15.14 5.62 18.70
C LYS A 112 -16.65 5.74 18.79
#